data_AF-A0A358Y5T9-F1
#
_entry.id   AF-A0A358Y5T9-F1
#
_cell.length_a   1.000
_cell.length_b   1.000
_cell.length_c   1.000
_cell.angle_alpha   90.00
_cell.angle_beta   90.00
_cell.angle_gamma   90.00
#
_symmetry.space_group_name_H-M   'P 1'
#
loop_
_entity.id
_entity.type
_entity.pdbx_description
1 polymer ?
#
loop_
_entity_poly.entity_id
_entity_poly.type
_entity_poly.pdbx_seq_one_letter_code
_entity_poly.pdbx_strand_id
1 'polypeptide(L)'
;MRDCNYAYHRKGIDKLYDDKVAAKKAMYEALNKLSPIIQQRPNNVNVQNFLYGKFLEFKNVLSDSDVKEKTDFVNLLKKLDSGNSSRYAEIMN
;
A
#
# COMPACT_ATOMS: atom_id res chain seq x y z
N MET A 1 -11.54 -4.50 -5.92
CA MET A 1 -11.27 -4.81 -4.48
C MET A 1 -10.88 -6.26 -4.25
N ARG A 2 -11.67 -7.26 -4.71
CA ARG A 2 -11.35 -8.70 -4.51
C ARG A 2 -9.91 -9.07 -4.89
N ASP A 3 -9.49 -8.70 -6.10
CA ASP A 3 -8.15 -9.07 -6.60
C ASP A 3 -7.02 -8.38 -5.85
N CYS A 4 -7.23 -7.12 -5.44
CA CYS A 4 -6.29 -6.39 -4.59
C CYS A 4 -6.15 -7.09 -3.24
N ASN A 5 -7.26 -7.42 -2.58
CA ASN A 5 -7.22 -8.12 -1.29
C ASN A 5 -6.49 -9.46 -1.39
N TYR A 6 -6.80 -10.26 -2.41
CA TYR A 6 -6.14 -11.54 -2.62
C TYR A 6 -4.63 -11.39 -2.87
N ALA A 7 -4.24 -10.53 -3.82
CA ALA A 7 -2.83 -10.34 -4.15
C ALA A 7 -2.05 -9.76 -2.96
N TYR A 8 -2.60 -8.75 -2.30
CA TYR A 8 -1.97 -8.08 -1.18
C TYR A 8 -1.76 -9.03 0.01
N HIS A 9 -2.77 -9.81 0.39
CA HIS A 9 -2.67 -10.70 1.54
C HIS A 9 -1.95 -12.01 1.23
N ARG A 10 -2.40 -12.74 0.19
CA ARG A 10 -1.90 -14.09 -0.07
C ARG A 10 -0.54 -14.12 -0.75
N LYS A 11 -0.24 -13.13 -1.58
CA LYS A 11 1.04 -13.05 -2.32
C LYS A 11 2.01 -12.04 -1.71
N GLY A 12 1.50 -11.06 -0.96
CA GLY A 12 2.29 -10.09 -0.21
C GLY A 12 2.52 -10.55 1.22
N ILE A 13 1.56 -10.29 2.10
CA ILE A 13 1.70 -10.50 3.55
C ILE A 13 2.12 -11.93 3.92
N ASP A 14 1.46 -12.94 3.39
CA ASP A 14 1.78 -14.36 3.67
C ASP A 14 3.20 -14.74 3.23
N LYS A 15 3.80 -13.99 2.29
CA LYS A 15 5.14 -14.24 1.76
C LYS A 15 6.22 -13.39 2.39
N LEU A 16 5.88 -12.49 3.32
CA LEU A 16 6.87 -11.65 4.01
C LEU A 16 7.90 -12.45 4.80
N TYR A 17 7.52 -13.62 5.34
CA TYR A 17 8.46 -14.48 6.07
C TYR A 17 9.44 -15.20 5.14
N ASP A 18 8.95 -15.64 3.98
CA ASP A 18 9.74 -16.40 2.99
C ASP A 18 10.69 -15.47 2.21
N ASP A 19 10.15 -14.39 1.64
CA ASP A 19 10.86 -13.44 0.79
C ASP A 19 10.23 -12.04 0.91
N LYS A 20 10.86 -11.20 1.73
CA LYS A 20 10.42 -9.82 1.97
C LYS A 20 10.40 -8.98 0.69
N VAL A 21 11.34 -9.16 -0.22
CA VAL A 21 11.47 -8.33 -1.42
C VAL A 21 10.34 -8.66 -2.39
N ALA A 22 10.14 -9.96 -2.67
CA ALA A 22 9.05 -10.40 -3.53
C ALA A 22 7.68 -10.05 -2.92
N ALA A 23 7.52 -10.20 -1.61
CA ALA A 23 6.30 -9.86 -0.89
C ALA A 23 5.96 -8.36 -0.99
N LYS A 24 6.91 -7.47 -0.70
CA LYS A 24 6.71 -6.01 -0.80
C LYS A 24 6.39 -5.61 -2.24
N LYS A 25 7.07 -6.18 -3.23
CA LYS A 25 6.74 -5.95 -4.64
C LYS A 25 5.30 -6.37 -4.97
N ALA A 26 4.85 -7.54 -4.51
CA ALA A 26 3.48 -8.01 -4.72
C ALA A 26 2.44 -7.11 -4.02
N MET A 27 2.76 -6.58 -2.83
CA MET A 27 1.93 -5.60 -2.13
C MET A 27 1.81 -4.30 -2.93
N TYR A 28 2.93 -3.76 -3.42
CA TYR A 28 2.97 -2.56 -4.25
C TYR A 28 2.13 -2.72 -5.52
N GLU A 29 2.33 -3.82 -6.25
CA GLU A 29 1.57 -4.12 -7.45
C GLU A 29 0.07 -4.29 -7.17
N ALA A 30 -0.30 -4.90 -6.04
CA ALA A 30 -1.70 -5.02 -5.63
C ALA A 30 -2.34 -3.65 -5.38
N LEU A 31 -1.64 -2.77 -4.65
CA LEU A 31 -2.09 -1.40 -4.39
C LEU A 31 -2.16 -0.57 -5.69
N ASN A 32 -1.20 -0.72 -6.59
CA ASN A 32 -1.17 0.05 -7.84
C ASN A 32 -2.35 -0.27 -8.76
N LYS A 33 -2.95 -1.47 -8.67
CA LYS A 33 -4.20 -1.81 -9.36
C LYS A 33 -5.39 -0.95 -8.91
N LEU A 34 -5.30 -0.27 -7.77
CA LEU A 34 -6.32 0.67 -7.31
C LEU A 34 -6.19 2.05 -7.97
N SER A 35 -5.05 2.38 -8.58
CA SER A 35 -4.83 3.65 -9.30
C SER A 35 -5.92 3.96 -10.33
N PRO A 36 -6.26 3.07 -11.28
CA PRO A 36 -7.33 3.34 -12.25
C PRO A 36 -8.71 3.50 -11.59
N ILE A 37 -8.96 2.84 -10.46
CA ILE A 37 -10.24 2.94 -9.73
C ILE A 37 -10.39 4.35 -9.14
N ILE A 38 -9.33 4.87 -8.50
CA ILE A 38 -9.32 6.22 -7.92
C ILE A 38 -9.32 7.30 -9.01
N GLN A 39 -8.69 7.06 -10.15
CA GLN A 39 -8.76 7.96 -11.30
C GLN A 39 -10.18 8.08 -11.86
N GLN A 40 -10.92 6.97 -11.93
CA GLN A 40 -12.32 6.98 -12.38
C GLN A 40 -13.28 7.53 -11.32
N ARG A 41 -13.05 7.20 -10.05
CA ARG A 41 -13.87 7.60 -8.91
C ARG A 41 -12.99 8.04 -7.76
N PRO A 42 -12.63 9.34 -7.69
CA PRO A 42 -11.93 9.91 -6.56
C PRO A 42 -12.69 9.65 -5.25
N ASN A 43 -11.97 9.52 -4.14
CA ASN A 43 -12.55 9.33 -2.80
C ASN A 43 -13.46 8.09 -2.67
N ASN A 44 -13.15 7.01 -3.39
CA ASN A 44 -13.87 5.75 -3.23
C ASN A 44 -13.76 5.22 -1.79
N VAL A 45 -14.89 5.15 -1.10
CA VAL A 45 -14.97 4.75 0.32
C VAL A 45 -14.33 3.39 0.60
N ASN A 46 -14.43 2.42 -0.31
CA ASN A 46 -13.85 1.10 -0.10
C ASN A 46 -12.31 1.12 -0.12
N VAL A 47 -11.73 1.93 -1.01
CA VAL A 47 -10.27 2.10 -1.09
C VAL A 47 -9.78 2.87 0.13
N GLN A 48 -10.47 3.96 0.49
CA GLN A 48 -10.17 4.76 1.67
C GLN A 48 -10.19 3.93 2.95
N ASN A 49 -11.25 3.15 3.18
CA ASN A 49 -11.36 2.27 4.34
C ASN A 49 -10.26 1.21 4.38
N PHE A 50 -9.93 0.63 3.22
CA PHE A 50 -8.87 -0.37 3.12
C PHE A 50 -7.50 0.21 3.50
N LEU A 51 -7.14 1.39 2.96
CA LEU A 51 -5.87 2.04 3.23
C LEU A 51 -5.79 2.54 4.69
N TYR A 52 -6.87 3.12 5.19
CA TYR A 52 -6.97 3.62 6.56
C TYR A 52 -6.74 2.50 7.59
N GLY A 53 -7.40 1.35 7.40
CA GLY A 53 -7.31 0.21 8.31
C GLY A 53 -5.94 -0.50 8.26
N LYS A 54 -5.13 -0.27 7.23
CA LYS A 54 -3.85 -0.95 7.02
C LYS A 54 -2.62 -0.08 7.24
N PHE A 55 -2.81 1.18 7.63
CA PHE A 55 -1.71 2.10 7.81
C PHE A 55 -0.58 1.57 8.72
N LEU A 56 -0.92 1.01 9.88
CA LEU A 56 0.06 0.44 10.81
C LEU A 56 0.82 -0.75 10.19
N GLU A 57 0.12 -1.55 9.38
CA GLU A 57 0.70 -2.68 8.66
C GLU A 57 1.72 -2.18 7.63
N PHE A 58 1.39 -1.15 6.84
CA PHE A 58 2.33 -0.55 5.89
C PHE A 58 3.58 -0.02 6.60
N LYS A 59 3.41 0.70 7.71
CA LYS A 59 4.53 1.23 8.49
C LYS A 59 5.45 0.11 9.00
N ASN A 60 4.87 -0.96 9.53
CA ASN A 60 5.64 -2.08 10.06
C ASN A 60 6.38 -2.86 8.95
N VAL A 61 5.69 -3.13 7.83
CA VAL A 61 6.29 -3.88 6.71
C VAL A 61 7.41 -3.10 6.03
N LEU A 62 7.27 -1.78 5.93
CA LEU A 62 8.29 -0.94 5.32
C LEU A 62 9.38 -0.50 6.29
N SER A 63 9.30 -0.86 7.58
CA SER A 63 10.24 -0.36 8.59
C SER A 63 11.71 -0.67 8.25
N ASP A 64 11.97 -1.86 7.68
CA ASP A 64 13.28 -2.36 7.23
C ASP A 64 13.55 -2.14 5.73
N SER A 65 12.67 -1.43 5.02
CA SER A 65 12.87 -1.06 3.61
C SER A 65 13.88 0.07 3.44
N ASP A 66 14.52 0.10 2.28
CA ASP A 66 15.35 1.24 1.89
C ASP A 66 14.51 2.51 1.64
N VAL A 67 15.18 3.66 1.61
CA VAL A 67 14.53 4.97 1.47
C VAL A 67 13.80 5.11 0.13
N LYS A 68 14.30 4.48 -0.92
CA LYS A 68 13.69 4.56 -2.26
C LYS A 68 12.38 3.78 -2.28
N GLU A 69 12.38 2.55 -1.79
CA GLU A 69 11.17 1.72 -1.68
C GLU A 69 10.11 2.38 -0.79
N LYS A 70 10.52 2.93 0.36
CA LYS A 70 9.61 3.72 1.22
C LYS A 70 9.00 4.89 0.46
N THR A 71 9.81 5.64 -0.29
CA THR A 71 9.36 6.79 -1.08
C THR A 71 8.34 6.39 -2.15
N ASP A 72 8.62 5.30 -2.88
CA ASP A 72 7.74 4.80 -3.93
C ASP A 72 6.39 4.37 -3.36
N PHE A 73 6.39 3.65 -2.23
CA PHE A 73 5.16 3.26 -1.52
C PHE A 73 4.38 4.48 -1.03
N VAL A 74 5.04 5.45 -0.39
CA VAL A 74 4.39 6.65 0.13
C VAL A 74 3.78 7.47 -1.00
N ASN A 75 4.45 7.59 -2.15
CA ASN A 75 3.91 8.28 -3.32
C ASN A 75 2.69 7.58 -3.87
N LEU A 76 2.69 6.24 -3.93
CA LEU A 76 1.52 5.47 -4.33
C LEU A 76 0.35 5.68 -3.36
N LEU A 77 0.58 5.60 -2.06
CA LEU A 77 -0.45 5.78 -1.03
C LEU A 77 -1.06 7.19 -1.10
N LYS A 78 -0.24 8.24 -1.25
CA LYS A 78 -0.71 9.63 -1.45
C LYS A 78 -1.54 9.80 -2.72
N LYS A 79 -1.20 9.08 -3.80
CA LYS A 79 -1.97 9.10 -5.04
C LYS A 79 -3.34 8.43 -4.88
N LEU A 80 -3.39 7.31 -4.14
CA LEU A 80 -4.64 6.58 -3.89
C LEU A 80 -5.54 7.28 -2.87
N ASP A 81 -4.94 8.01 -1.95
CA ASP A 81 -5.61 8.71 -0.86
C ASP A 81 -4.91 10.03 -0.55
N SER A 82 -5.29 11.06 -1.30
CA SER A 82 -4.74 12.41 -1.14
C SER A 82 -5.19 13.07 0.17
N GLY A 83 -6.35 12.69 0.71
CA GLY A 83 -6.91 13.25 1.95
C GLY A 83 -6.08 12.93 3.19
N ASN A 84 -5.43 11.76 3.23
CA ASN A 84 -4.56 11.36 4.34
C ASN A 84 -3.06 11.44 4.02
N SER A 85 -2.66 12.29 3.06
CA SER A 85 -1.27 12.40 2.61
C SER A 85 -0.24 12.65 3.72
N SER A 86 -0.61 13.42 4.75
CA SER A 86 0.23 13.71 5.91
C SER A 86 0.53 12.46 6.73
N ARG A 87 -0.45 11.58 6.90
CA ARG A 87 -0.31 10.33 7.65
C ARG A 87 0.70 9.40 6.98
N TYR A 88 0.68 9.29 5.65
CA TYR A 88 1.64 8.46 4.92
C TYR A 88 3.08 8.98 5.00
N ALA A 89 3.29 10.27 5.30
CA ALA A 89 4.64 10.79 5.52
C ALA A 89 5.32 10.17 6.76
N GLU A 90 4.54 9.69 7.74
CA GLU A 90 5.07 9.02 8.93
C GLU A 90 5.73 7.67 8.65
N ILE A 91 5.56 7.10 7.44
CA ILE A 91 6.24 5.87 7.00
C ILE A 91 7.72 6.16 6.68
N MET A 92 8.05 7.41 6.34
CA MET A 92 9.42 7.82 6.06
C MET A 92 10.25 8.03 7.34
N ASN A 93 9.59 8.16 8.49
CA ASN A 93 10.20 8.38 9.81
C ASN A 93 10.35 7.05 10.55
#